data_AF-A0A2E5XL10-F1
#
_entry.id   AF-A0A2E5XL10-F1
#
_cell.length_a   1.000
_cell.length_b   1.000
_cell.length_c   1.000
_cell.angle_alpha   90.00
_cell.angle_beta   90.00
_cell.angle_gamma   90.00
#
_symmetry.space_group_name_H-M   'P 1'
#
loop_
_entity.id
_entity.type
_entity.pdbx_description
1 polymer ?
#
loop_
_entity_poly.entity_id
_entity_poly.type
_entity_poly.pdbx_seq_one_letter_code
_entity_poly.pdbx_strand_id
1 'polypeptide(L)' 'MECDFEGTDVPLPPFWGGFRIIVNRVEYWSGRPSRLHERVVLTRSGDSWSQSRLYP' A
#
# COMPACT_ATOMS: atom_id res chain seq x y z
N MET A 1 -21.49 24.00 20.52
CA MET A 1 -20.51 23.16 19.79
C MET A 1 -19.18 23.58 20.37
N GLU A 2 -18.82 22.97 21.50
CA GLU A 2 -17.90 23.57 22.46
C GLU A 2 -16.49 23.02 22.34
N CYS A 3 -15.54 23.91 22.67
CA CYS A 3 -14.11 23.76 22.53
C CYS A 3 -13.53 22.84 23.62
N ASP A 4 -13.70 21.52 23.50
CA ASP A 4 -13.26 20.57 24.54
C ASP A 4 -11.74 20.52 24.79
N PHE A 5 -10.93 21.16 23.94
CA PHE A 5 -9.45 21.12 24.01
C PHE A 5 -8.79 22.50 23.85
N GLU A 6 -9.51 23.61 24.04
CA GLU A 6 -8.93 24.95 23.87
C GLU A 6 -7.80 25.19 24.89
N GLY A 7 -6.56 25.38 24.39
CA GLY A 7 -5.38 25.63 25.24
C GLY A 7 -4.73 24.39 25.85
N THR A 8 -5.10 23.17 25.44
CA THR A 8 -4.47 21.91 25.91
C THR A 8 -4.12 20.99 24.75
N ASP A 9 -3.10 20.14 24.93
CA ASP A 9 -2.76 19.11 23.94
C ASP A 9 -3.85 18.03 23.90
N VAL A 10 -4.33 17.72 22.69
CA VAL A 10 -5.33 16.66 22.46
C VAL A 10 -4.68 15.29 22.70
N PRO A 11 -5.15 14.49 23.68
CA PRO A 11 -4.57 13.19 23.95
C PRO A 11 -4.86 12.21 22.80
N LEU A 12 -3.90 11.35 22.49
CA LEU A 12 -4.09 10.28 21.51
C LEU A 12 -5.15 9.28 22.03
N PRO A 13 -6.27 9.06 21.32
CA PRO A 13 -7.26 8.09 21.76
C PRO A 13 -6.67 6.66 21.79
N PRO A 14 -7.03 5.82 22.77
CA PRO A 14 -6.45 4.47 22.92
C PRO A 14 -6.79 3.52 21.77
N PHE A 15 -7.83 3.83 20.99
CA PHE A 15 -8.20 3.10 19.78
C PHE A 15 -7.53 3.65 18.50
N TRP A 16 -6.83 4.78 18.59
CA TRP A 16 -6.19 5.42 17.46
C TRP A 16 -4.83 4.78 17.20
N GLY A 17 -4.64 4.31 15.99
CA GLY A 17 -3.43 3.60 15.58
C GLY A 17 -3.44 3.36 14.08
N GLY A 18 -2.65 2.39 13.63
CA GLY A 18 -2.56 2.07 12.22
C GLY A 18 -2.28 0.59 11.97
N PHE A 19 -2.46 0.17 10.74
CA PHE A 19 -2.17 -1.18 10.28
C PHE A 19 -0.93 -1.18 9.41
N ARG A 20 -0.11 -2.22 9.53
CA ARG A 20 0.99 -2.49 8.61
C ARG A 20 0.57 -3.58 7.63
N ILE A 21 0.60 -3.27 6.33
CA ILE A 21 0.44 -4.27 5.29
C ILE A 21 1.79 -4.96 5.06
N ILE A 22 1.84 -6.26 5.32
CA ILE A 22 2.99 -7.10 4.95
C ILE A 22 2.78 -7.56 3.51
N VAL A 23 3.56 -6.97 2.61
CA VAL A 23 3.41 -7.19 1.17
C VAL A 23 4.11 -8.50 0.77
N ASN A 24 3.34 -9.41 0.19
CA ASN A 24 3.86 -10.67 -0.38
C ASN A 24 3.88 -10.65 -1.92
N ARG A 25 3.11 -9.74 -2.53
CA ARG A 25 2.99 -9.59 -3.99
C ARG A 25 2.69 -8.14 -4.36
N VAL A 26 3.39 -7.63 -5.37
CA VAL A 26 3.15 -6.30 -5.97
C VAL A 26 2.99 -6.48 -7.46
N GLU A 27 2.00 -5.83 -8.05
CA GLU A 27 1.83 -5.78 -9.50
C GLU A 27 1.93 -4.33 -9.99
N TYR A 28 2.89 -4.09 -10.88
CA TYR A 28 2.97 -2.86 -11.64
C TYR A 28 2.24 -3.05 -12.96
N TRP A 29 1.22 -2.23 -13.18
CA TRP A 29 0.45 -2.21 -14.41
C TRP A 29 0.69 -0.90 -15.14
N SER A 30 1.13 -0.97 -16.39
CA SER A 30 1.36 0.19 -17.24
C SER A 30 0.50 0.13 -18.50
N GLY A 31 -0.28 1.19 -18.70
CA GLY A 31 -1.13 1.37 -19.88
C GLY A 31 -0.31 1.60 -21.14
N ARG A 32 -0.64 0.89 -22.23
CA ARG A 32 -0.12 1.14 -23.58
C ARG A 32 -1.29 1.45 -24.53
N PRO A 33 -1.15 2.36 -25.51
CA PRO A 33 -2.22 2.69 -26.46
C PRO A 33 -2.74 1.49 -27.26
N SER A 34 -1.87 0.51 -27.52
CA SER A 34 -2.17 -0.72 -28.25
C SER A 34 -3.01 -1.75 -27.46
N ARG A 35 -3.44 -1.43 -26.23
CA ARG A 35 -4.10 -2.35 -25.27
C ARG A 35 -3.26 -3.56 -24.84
N LEU A 36 -2.02 -3.67 -25.32
CA LEU A 36 -1.03 -4.61 -24.82
C LEU A 36 -0.35 -4.02 -23.59
N HIS A 37 -1.02 -4.18 -22.46
CA HIS A 37 -0.54 -3.69 -21.16
C HIS A 37 0.73 -4.40 -20.72
N GLU A 38 1.66 -3.65 -20.17
CA GLU A 38 2.81 -4.23 -19.48
C GLU A 38 2.43 -4.49 -18.03
N ARG A 39 2.59 -5.74 -17.61
CA ARG A 39 2.32 -6.19 -16.25
C ARG A 39 3.57 -6.84 -15.70
N VAL A 40 4.13 -6.26 -14.65
CA VAL A 40 5.29 -6.79 -13.94
C VAL A 40 4.87 -7.16 -12.52
N VAL A 41 5.04 -8.43 -12.15
CA VAL A 41 4.69 -8.93 -10.82
C VAL A 41 5.96 -9.23 -10.04
N LEU A 42 6.06 -8.63 -8.85
CA LEU A 42 7.04 -8.98 -7.83
C LEU A 42 6.38 -9.91 -6.82
N THR A 43 6.99 -11.07 -6.55
CA THR A 43 6.53 -12.02 -5.53
C THR A 43 7.64 -12.29 -4.53
N ARG A 44 7.32 -12.16 -3.24
CA ARG A 44 8.25 -12.40 -2.15
C ARG A 44 8.42 -13.90 -1.91
N SER A 45 9.67 -14.35 -1.76
CA SER A 45 10.03 -15.71 -1.36
C SER A 45 11.10 -15.64 -0.27
N GLY A 46 10.66 -15.76 0.99
CA GLY A 46 11.51 -15.51 2.16
C GLY A 46 12.02 -14.07 2.18
N ASP A 47 13.34 -13.92 2.15
CA ASP A 47 14.03 -12.62 2.11
C ASP A 47 14.36 -12.14 0.70
N SER A 48 13.92 -12.88 -0.32
CA SER A 48 14.15 -12.55 -1.73
C SER A 48 12.86 -12.13 -2.45
N TRP A 49 13.02 -11.42 -3.55
CA TRP A 49 11.93 -11.08 -4.47
C TRP A 49 12.22 -11.68 -5.84
N SER A 50 11.20 -12.28 -6.43
CA SER A 50 11.20 -12.75 -7.81
C SER A 50 10.37 -11.83 -8.67
N GLN A 51 10.77 -11.65 -9.93
CA GLN A 51 10.06 -10.84 -10.91
C GLN A 51 9.55 -11.72 -12.05
N SER A 52 8.30 -11.51 -12.47
CA SER A 52 7.73 -12.12 -13.68
C SER A 52 6.97 -11.08 -14.49
N ARG A 53 6.84 -11.34 -15.80
CA ARG A 53 5.97 -10.56 -16.69
C ARG A 53 4.68 -11.33 -16.91
N LEU A 54 3.54 -10.64 -16.82
CA LEU A 54 2.25 -11.18 -17.25
C LEU A 54 1.90 -10.56 -18.59
N TYR A 55 1.42 -11.39 -19.51
CA TYR A 55 0.85 -10.91 -20.76
C TYR A 55 -0.68 -10.77 -20.57
N PRO A 56 -1.29 -9.72 -21.14
CA PRO A 56 -2.74 -9.66 -21.29
C PRO A 56 -3.27 -10.71 -22.27
#